data_AF-A0A2E2K5I0-F1
#
_entry.id   AF-A0A2E2K5I0-F1
#
_cell.length_a   1.000
_cell.length_b   1.000
_cell.length_c   1.000
_cell.angle_alpha   90.00
_cell.angle_beta   90.00
_cell.angle_gamma   90.00
#
_symmetry.space_group_name_H-M   'P 1'
#
loop_
_entity.id
_entity.type
_entity.pdbx_description
1 polymer ?
#
loop_
_entity_poly.entity_id
_entity_poly.type
_entity_poly.pdbx_seq_one_letter_code
_entity_poly.pdbx_strand_id
1 'polypeptide(L)'
;MSTQEFPELSCYLLPGHTETPRDAITEAKQAEALGLGKVWLSERFDVKDAGVICSAALAVTEHIKVATAATNLHTRHPHVLATMCSSLHYLSNGRFELGLARGVAIRNQLMGLDTVTNAHIVDGLKVLRSLWRGESVAGYEGPMGNLPYLKSGDWLNADIPVHFVGFGPKSLRFAGQFFDGVHLHTFITPEGMKRARALVDEGGAKAGREMPVKLCSVMAMLINPSREDYLRKVVGRMGSYMQAPGYAEMLAALNGWDQQVIEDFRKHPVVAGMLGSIDSVATLEQLEEIEGLIPAEWVSALASGSEEDCARRLHEELSYGADEVCIHASTPDQFAGVLDHYRKLK
;
A
#
# COMPACT_ATOMS: atom_id res chain seq x y z
N MET A 1 -11.63 19.97 -19.13
CA MET A 1 -11.28 19.51 -17.78
C MET A 1 -11.84 18.10 -17.66
N SER A 2 -10.99 17.08 -17.80
CA SER A 2 -11.44 15.70 -17.60
C SER A 2 -11.68 15.53 -16.11
N THR A 3 -12.95 15.51 -15.69
CA THR A 3 -13.32 15.13 -14.32
C THR A 3 -12.95 13.67 -14.14
N GLN A 4 -12.16 13.35 -13.10
CA GLN A 4 -11.92 11.96 -12.70
C GLN A 4 -13.28 11.29 -12.51
N GLU A 5 -13.60 10.30 -13.35
CA GLU A 5 -14.91 9.64 -13.34
C GLU A 5 -15.08 8.76 -12.09
N PHE A 6 -13.97 8.18 -11.61
CA PHE A 6 -13.91 7.27 -10.48
C PHE A 6 -12.89 7.76 -9.43
N PRO A 7 -13.13 8.90 -8.77
CA PRO A 7 -12.20 9.46 -7.78
C PRO A 7 -11.98 8.55 -6.56
N GLU A 8 -12.91 7.63 -6.29
CA GLU A 8 -12.87 6.60 -5.26
C GLU A 8 -12.04 5.36 -5.63
N LEU A 9 -11.65 5.22 -6.90
CA LEU A 9 -10.86 4.09 -7.38
C LEU A 9 -9.42 4.51 -7.65
N SER A 10 -8.49 3.62 -7.32
CA SER A 10 -7.07 3.77 -7.60
C SER A 10 -6.45 2.46 -8.04
N CYS A 11 -5.20 2.48 -8.50
CA CYS A 11 -4.48 1.25 -8.81
C CYS A 11 -2.99 1.35 -8.50
N TYR A 12 -2.32 0.21 -8.42
CA TYR A 12 -0.87 0.18 -8.38
C TYR A 12 -0.25 0.36 -9.76
N LEU A 13 0.82 1.15 -9.84
CA LEU A 13 1.80 1.07 -10.91
C LEU A 13 2.74 -0.10 -10.64
N LEU A 14 3.03 -0.86 -11.69
CA LEU A 14 3.89 -2.03 -11.69
C LEU A 14 3.42 -3.03 -10.60
N PRO A 15 2.17 -3.55 -10.68
CA PRO A 15 1.54 -4.37 -9.62
C PRO A 15 2.18 -5.76 -9.40
N GLY A 16 3.28 -6.06 -10.11
CA GLY A 16 4.05 -7.28 -10.00
C GLY A 16 5.56 -7.04 -9.94
N HIS A 17 6.32 -8.10 -10.17
CA HIS A 17 7.75 -7.98 -10.48
C HIS A 17 7.89 -7.35 -11.87
N THR A 18 8.89 -6.48 -12.02
CA THR A 18 9.15 -5.80 -13.29
C THR A 18 10.65 -5.64 -13.47
N GLU A 19 11.10 -5.86 -14.69
CA GLU A 19 12.46 -5.52 -15.14
C GLU A 19 12.47 -4.21 -15.94
N THR A 20 11.27 -3.66 -16.23
CA THR A 20 11.07 -2.46 -17.04
C THR A 20 10.23 -1.43 -16.28
N PRO A 21 10.86 -0.51 -15.54
CA PRO A 21 10.12 0.56 -14.85
C PRO A 21 9.47 1.56 -15.83
N ARG A 22 9.80 1.48 -17.13
CA ARG A 22 9.19 2.31 -18.20
C ARG A 22 7.68 2.10 -18.29
N ASP A 23 7.18 0.91 -17.97
CA ASP A 23 5.76 0.57 -18.12
C ASP A 23 4.87 1.43 -17.21
N ALA A 24 5.40 1.91 -16.08
CA ALA A 24 4.71 2.83 -15.18
C ALA A 24 4.25 4.12 -15.89
N ILE A 25 4.95 4.57 -16.93
CA ILE A 25 4.57 5.75 -17.72
C ILE A 25 3.28 5.46 -18.50
N THR A 26 3.20 4.31 -19.13
CA THR A 26 2.02 3.87 -19.89
C THR A 26 0.85 3.62 -18.95
N GLU A 27 1.09 2.88 -17.86
CA GLU A 27 0.06 2.55 -16.87
C GLU A 27 -0.50 3.83 -16.22
N ALA A 28 0.32 4.83 -15.88
CA ALA A 28 -0.17 6.09 -15.32
C ALA A 28 -1.10 6.85 -16.29
N LYS A 29 -0.75 6.91 -17.58
CA LYS A 29 -1.61 7.51 -18.61
C LYS A 29 -2.92 6.76 -18.78
N GLN A 30 -2.86 5.43 -18.79
CA GLN A 30 -4.05 4.58 -18.90
C GLN A 30 -4.97 4.75 -17.70
N ALA A 31 -4.40 4.75 -16.48
CA ALA A 31 -5.16 4.98 -15.25
C ALA A 31 -5.88 6.34 -15.26
N GLU A 32 -5.21 7.41 -15.70
CA GLU A 32 -5.85 8.72 -15.84
C GLU A 32 -6.92 8.74 -16.94
N ALA A 33 -6.66 8.13 -18.09
CA ALA A 33 -7.63 8.04 -19.18
C ALA A 33 -8.89 7.24 -18.79
N LEU A 34 -8.74 6.25 -17.92
CA LEU A 34 -9.83 5.49 -17.32
C LEU A 34 -10.59 6.28 -16.23
N GLY A 35 -10.12 7.47 -15.86
CA GLY A 35 -10.79 8.35 -14.90
C GLY A 35 -10.51 8.02 -13.43
N LEU A 36 -9.46 7.26 -13.13
CA LEU A 36 -9.11 6.91 -11.74
C LEU A 36 -8.67 8.13 -10.92
N GLY A 37 -8.92 8.06 -9.60
CA GLY A 37 -8.56 9.08 -8.62
C GLY A 37 -7.06 9.18 -8.36
N LYS A 38 -6.37 8.04 -8.34
CA LYS A 38 -4.98 7.94 -7.88
C LYS A 38 -4.25 6.71 -8.44
N VAL A 39 -2.93 6.80 -8.54
CA VAL A 39 -2.03 5.65 -8.68
C VAL A 39 -1.05 5.54 -7.52
N TRP A 40 -0.73 4.30 -7.14
CA TRP A 40 0.17 3.96 -6.03
C TRP A 40 1.43 3.26 -6.52
N LEU A 41 2.57 3.52 -5.89
CA LEU A 41 3.83 2.86 -6.20
C LEU A 41 4.47 2.24 -4.95
N SER A 42 4.61 0.91 -4.95
CA SER A 42 5.47 0.22 -3.97
C SER A 42 6.94 0.39 -4.34
N GLU A 43 7.72 0.93 -3.42
CA GLU A 43 9.18 1.00 -3.56
C GLU A 43 9.82 -0.38 -3.45
N ARG A 44 10.80 -0.65 -4.31
CA ARG A 44 11.70 -1.80 -4.21
C ARG A 44 13.12 -1.36 -4.61
N PHE A 45 14.12 -1.91 -3.92
CA PHE A 45 15.53 -1.58 -4.14
C PHE A 45 16.14 -2.39 -5.30
N ASP A 46 15.38 -2.46 -6.39
CA ASP A 46 15.76 -3.00 -7.68
C ASP A 46 15.68 -1.87 -8.72
N VAL A 47 14.63 -1.84 -9.53
CA VAL A 47 14.32 -0.82 -10.53
C VAL A 47 13.13 0.07 -10.12
N LYS A 48 12.55 -0.14 -8.92
CA LYS A 48 11.38 0.63 -8.42
C LYS A 48 11.72 1.71 -7.38
N ASP A 49 12.56 2.68 -7.73
CA ASP A 49 12.78 3.86 -6.89
C ASP A 49 11.52 4.75 -6.82
N ALA A 50 11.15 5.13 -5.59
CA ALA A 50 9.93 5.89 -5.32
C ALA A 50 9.91 7.26 -6.01
N GLY A 51 10.99 8.05 -5.90
CA GLY A 51 11.04 9.41 -6.39
C GLY A 51 11.09 9.47 -7.92
N VAL A 52 11.90 8.60 -8.53
CA VAL A 52 12.07 8.53 -9.99
C VAL A 52 10.76 8.18 -10.68
N ILE A 53 10.10 7.10 -10.26
CA ILE A 53 8.89 6.62 -10.94
C ILE A 53 7.69 7.51 -10.63
N CYS A 54 7.53 8.01 -9.39
CA CYS A 54 6.45 8.95 -9.08
C CYS A 54 6.60 10.25 -9.90
N SER A 55 7.82 10.76 -10.06
CA SER A 55 8.09 11.93 -10.90
C SER A 55 7.70 11.67 -12.36
N ALA A 56 8.08 10.50 -12.90
CA ALA A 56 7.73 10.12 -14.27
C ALA A 56 6.21 10.03 -14.47
N ALA A 57 5.47 9.41 -13.55
CA ALA A 57 4.01 9.33 -13.59
C ALA A 57 3.35 10.72 -13.51
N LEU A 58 3.82 11.57 -12.59
CA LEU A 58 3.32 12.95 -12.45
C LEU A 58 3.59 13.81 -13.69
N ALA A 59 4.74 13.64 -14.34
CA ALA A 59 5.13 14.42 -15.52
C ALA A 59 4.31 14.09 -16.77
N VAL A 60 3.66 12.92 -16.82
CA VAL A 60 2.89 12.46 -17.99
C VAL A 60 1.38 12.43 -17.77
N THR A 61 0.93 12.96 -16.62
CA THR A 61 -0.48 13.03 -16.22
C THR A 61 -0.83 14.44 -15.77
N GLU A 62 -2.10 14.81 -15.83
CA GLU A 62 -2.56 16.18 -15.56
C GLU A 62 -3.37 16.34 -14.28
N HIS A 63 -4.09 15.31 -13.85
CA HIS A 63 -5.11 15.37 -12.80
C HIS A 63 -5.00 14.24 -11.78
N ILE A 64 -4.60 13.04 -12.20
CA ILE A 64 -4.50 11.89 -11.30
C ILE A 64 -3.47 12.14 -10.20
N LYS A 65 -3.81 11.70 -8.99
CA LYS A 65 -2.88 11.74 -7.87
C LYS A 65 -1.86 10.62 -7.97
N VAL A 66 -0.65 10.84 -7.46
CA VAL A 66 0.40 9.83 -7.41
C VAL A 66 0.91 9.72 -5.99
N ALA A 67 0.98 8.49 -5.48
CA ALA A 67 1.39 8.25 -4.12
C ALA A 67 2.32 7.04 -3.98
N THR A 68 3.17 7.04 -2.96
CA THR A 68 3.93 5.84 -2.60
C THR A 68 3.08 4.89 -1.75
N ALA A 69 3.25 3.57 -1.89
CA ALA A 69 2.65 2.54 -1.02
C ALA A 69 3.58 1.33 -0.91
N ALA A 70 4.72 1.43 -0.21
CA ALA A 70 5.20 2.56 0.58
C ALA A 70 6.67 2.86 0.28
N THR A 71 7.13 4.04 0.71
CA THR A 71 8.55 4.24 1.06
C THR A 71 8.69 4.23 2.60
N ASN A 72 9.88 4.55 3.14
CA ASN A 72 10.13 4.54 4.58
C ASN A 72 11.12 5.64 5.00
N LEU A 73 11.15 5.93 6.30
CA LEU A 73 11.94 7.02 6.89
C LEU A 73 13.43 6.72 7.06
N HIS A 74 13.86 5.44 7.04
CA HIS A 74 15.22 5.06 7.45
C HIS A 74 16.14 4.79 6.26
N THR A 75 15.61 4.54 5.07
CA THR A 75 16.42 4.31 3.87
C THR A 75 16.84 5.62 3.19
N ARG A 76 16.42 6.77 3.71
CA ARG A 76 16.80 8.11 3.24
C ARG A 76 17.00 9.03 4.42
N HIS A 77 17.99 9.91 4.35
CA HIS A 77 18.14 11.00 5.31
C HIS A 77 16.84 11.86 5.31
N PRO A 78 16.32 12.32 6.46
CA PRO A 78 15.03 13.01 6.55
C PRO A 78 14.91 14.21 5.62
N HIS A 79 15.99 14.99 5.48
CA HIS A 79 16.03 16.12 4.56
C HIS A 79 15.92 15.69 3.09
N VAL A 80 16.53 14.56 2.70
CA VAL A 80 16.44 14.04 1.33
C VAL A 80 15.02 13.57 1.02
N LEU A 81 14.38 12.89 1.97
CA LEU A 81 12.99 12.49 1.83
C LEU A 81 12.06 13.70 1.76
N ALA A 82 12.27 14.73 2.60
CA ALA A 82 11.49 15.97 2.55
C ALA A 82 11.63 16.69 1.20
N THR A 83 12.85 16.77 0.65
CA THR A 83 13.13 17.35 -0.67
C THR A 83 12.50 16.55 -1.80
N MET A 84 12.53 15.22 -1.74
CA MET A 84 11.85 14.37 -2.72
C MET A 84 10.33 14.67 -2.73
N CYS A 85 9.70 14.67 -1.57
CA CYS A 85 8.25 14.88 -1.46
C CYS A 85 7.84 16.29 -1.91
N SER A 86 8.54 17.32 -1.46
CA SER A 86 8.24 18.70 -1.86
C SER A 86 8.50 18.94 -3.35
N SER A 87 9.57 18.38 -3.93
CA SER A 87 9.80 18.42 -5.38
C SER A 87 8.63 17.80 -6.15
N LEU A 88 8.17 16.61 -5.76
CA LEU A 88 7.03 15.94 -6.41
C LEU A 88 5.72 16.72 -6.23
N HIS A 89 5.50 17.32 -5.06
CA HIS A 89 4.34 18.17 -4.77
C HIS A 89 4.31 19.40 -5.69
N TYR A 90 5.38 20.19 -5.74
CA TYR A 90 5.43 21.40 -6.57
C TYR A 90 5.48 21.09 -8.07
N LEU A 91 6.19 20.03 -8.49
CA LEU A 91 6.24 19.59 -9.89
C LEU A 91 4.84 19.29 -10.45
N SER A 92 3.95 18.79 -9.59
CA SER A 92 2.63 18.31 -9.97
C SER A 92 1.48 19.24 -9.62
N ASN A 93 1.76 20.44 -9.08
CA ASN A 93 0.75 21.34 -8.52
C ASN A 93 -0.10 20.67 -7.41
N GLY A 94 0.53 19.91 -6.53
CA GLY A 94 -0.08 19.35 -5.33
C GLY A 94 -0.72 17.97 -5.48
N ARG A 95 -0.40 17.22 -6.54
CA ARG A 95 -0.98 15.88 -6.78
C ARG A 95 -0.22 14.72 -6.12
N PHE A 96 0.92 15.00 -5.49
CA PHE A 96 1.70 13.98 -4.78
C PHE A 96 1.21 13.77 -3.35
N GLU A 97 1.06 12.50 -2.94
CA GLU A 97 0.80 12.09 -1.56
C GLU A 97 1.87 11.09 -1.10
N LEU A 98 2.26 11.11 0.18
CA LEU A 98 3.33 10.26 0.70
C LEU A 98 2.74 9.07 1.46
N GLY A 99 2.91 7.84 0.98
CA GLY A 99 2.68 6.65 1.80
C GLY A 99 3.96 6.15 2.48
N LEU A 100 3.91 6.07 3.80
CA LEU A 100 5.00 5.63 4.67
C LEU A 100 4.69 4.31 5.36
N ALA A 101 5.65 3.40 5.35
CA ALA A 101 5.66 2.20 6.17
C ALA A 101 6.88 2.17 7.10
N ARG A 102 6.88 1.22 8.04
CA ARG A 102 8.06 0.90 8.87
C ARG A 102 9.23 0.32 8.07
N GLY A 103 8.98 -0.13 6.84
CA GLY A 103 9.91 -1.00 6.12
C GLY A 103 9.83 -2.45 6.62
N VAL A 104 10.65 -3.30 5.99
CA VAL A 104 10.71 -4.73 6.31
C VAL A 104 11.88 -4.95 7.28
N ALA A 105 11.59 -5.44 8.48
CA ALA A 105 12.56 -5.51 9.59
C ALA A 105 13.87 -6.23 9.20
N ILE A 106 13.78 -7.41 8.58
CA ILE A 106 14.96 -8.15 8.12
C ILE A 106 15.78 -7.37 7.09
N ARG A 107 15.11 -6.64 6.19
CA ARG A 107 15.80 -5.81 5.18
C ARG A 107 16.53 -4.64 5.82
N ASN A 108 15.89 -3.96 6.77
CA ASN A 108 16.52 -2.87 7.51
C ASN A 108 17.76 -3.39 8.26
N GLN A 109 17.65 -4.55 8.92
CA GLN A 109 18.78 -5.19 9.59
C GLN A 109 19.93 -5.51 8.61
N LEU A 110 19.63 -6.06 7.44
CA LEU A 110 20.62 -6.35 6.39
C LEU A 110 21.29 -5.09 5.83
N MET A 111 20.60 -3.94 5.86
CA MET A 111 21.15 -2.63 5.50
C MET A 111 21.91 -1.96 6.66
N GLY A 112 21.95 -2.57 7.85
CA GLY A 112 22.55 -1.98 9.05
C GLY A 112 21.74 -0.83 9.64
N LEU A 113 20.42 -0.80 9.39
CA LEU A 113 19.50 0.22 9.90
C LEU A 113 18.78 -0.25 11.17
N ASP A 114 18.49 0.71 12.05
CA ASP A 114 17.76 0.45 13.28
C ASP A 114 16.30 0.02 13.04
N THR A 115 15.72 -0.65 14.04
CA THR A 115 14.31 -1.04 14.03
C THR A 115 13.40 0.19 14.15
N VAL A 116 12.45 0.31 13.22
CA VAL A 116 11.53 1.45 13.17
C VAL A 116 10.40 1.33 14.20
N THR A 117 10.42 2.22 15.20
CA THR A 117 9.39 2.29 16.25
C THR A 117 8.34 3.37 15.94
N ASN A 118 7.25 3.42 16.72
CA ASN A 118 6.26 4.51 16.61
C ASN A 118 6.88 5.88 16.87
N ALA A 119 7.87 5.96 17.78
CA ALA A 119 8.55 7.20 18.08
C ALA A 119 9.31 7.73 16.86
N HIS A 120 10.00 6.85 16.12
CA HIS A 120 10.66 7.22 14.85
C HIS A 120 9.66 7.76 13.83
N ILE A 121 8.52 7.10 13.67
CA ILE A 121 7.49 7.56 12.72
C ILE A 121 6.91 8.92 13.11
N VAL A 122 6.47 9.08 14.36
CA VAL A 122 5.87 10.34 14.81
C VAL A 122 6.88 11.48 14.73
N ASP A 123 8.12 11.22 15.12
CA ASP A 123 9.17 12.25 15.08
C ASP A 123 9.57 12.61 13.64
N GLY A 124 9.78 11.60 12.79
CA GLY A 124 10.03 11.80 11.37
C GLY A 124 8.91 12.59 10.68
N LEU A 125 7.64 12.31 10.98
CA LEU A 125 6.51 13.10 10.47
C LEU A 125 6.60 14.58 10.89
N LYS A 126 7.00 14.87 12.13
CA LYS A 126 7.20 16.25 12.59
C LYS A 126 8.31 16.93 11.82
N VAL A 127 9.47 16.28 11.67
CA VAL A 127 10.60 16.80 10.90
C VAL A 127 10.19 17.08 9.45
N LEU A 128 9.55 16.13 8.78
CA LEU A 128 9.09 16.30 7.40
C LEU A 128 8.11 17.48 7.29
N ARG A 129 7.08 17.53 8.14
CA ARG A 129 6.07 18.59 8.11
C ARG A 129 6.65 19.98 8.43
N SER A 130 7.63 20.07 9.33
CA SER A 130 8.33 21.34 9.60
C SER A 130 9.13 21.82 8.38
N LEU A 131 9.91 20.93 7.76
CA LEU A 131 10.64 21.26 6.54
C LEU A 131 9.68 21.67 5.40
N TRP A 132 8.52 21.04 5.28
CA TRP A 132 7.50 21.39 4.30
C TRP A 132 6.76 22.71 4.56
N ARG A 133 6.97 23.35 5.71
CA ARG A 133 6.49 24.71 6.02
C ARG A 133 7.59 25.76 6.00
N GLY A 134 8.77 25.41 5.46
CA GLY A 134 9.93 26.31 5.42
C GLY A 134 10.57 26.55 6.79
N GLU A 135 10.16 25.80 7.81
CA GLU A 135 10.73 25.87 9.16
C GLU A 135 12.13 25.25 9.19
N SER A 136 12.94 25.66 10.17
CA SER A 136 14.25 25.06 10.43
C SER A 136 14.20 24.08 11.60
N VAL A 137 14.92 22.98 11.49
CA VAL A 137 15.24 22.07 12.60
C VAL A 137 16.68 22.34 13.01
N ALA A 138 16.94 22.73 14.25
CA ALA A 138 18.28 23.06 14.74
C ALA A 138 18.57 22.35 16.06
N GLY A 139 19.78 21.79 16.20
CA GLY A 139 20.22 21.09 17.41
C GLY A 139 19.33 19.91 17.80
N TYR A 140 18.74 19.21 16.83
CA TYR A 140 17.81 18.12 17.12
C TYR A 140 18.58 16.85 17.49
N GLU A 141 18.17 16.22 18.59
CA GLU A 141 18.62 14.91 19.04
C GLU A 141 17.40 14.07 19.42
N GLY A 142 17.21 12.92 18.78
CA GLY A 142 16.08 12.05 19.07
C GLY A 142 15.99 10.82 18.15
N PRO A 143 14.81 10.23 17.95
CA PRO A 143 14.62 9.03 17.12
C PRO A 143 15.18 9.14 15.70
N MET A 144 15.06 10.31 15.05
CA MET A 144 15.64 10.55 13.72
C MET A 144 17.16 10.79 13.70
N GLY A 145 17.87 10.54 14.80
CA GLY A 145 19.31 10.73 14.95
C GLY A 145 19.70 12.12 15.46
N ASN A 146 20.95 12.51 15.20
CA ASN A 146 21.45 13.86 15.47
C ASN A 146 21.37 14.69 14.18
N LEU A 147 20.60 15.78 14.21
CA LEU A 147 20.39 16.69 13.08
C LEU A 147 20.80 18.10 13.52
N PRO A 148 22.09 18.50 13.32
CA PRO A 148 22.59 19.78 13.81
C PRO A 148 21.84 20.98 13.25
N TYR A 149 21.53 20.95 11.94
CA TYR A 149 20.75 21.99 11.29
C TYR A 149 20.18 21.50 9.95
N LEU A 150 18.85 21.60 9.78
CA LEU A 150 18.14 21.40 8.53
C LEU A 150 17.23 22.60 8.27
N LYS A 151 17.19 23.08 7.03
CA LYS A 151 16.27 24.15 6.62
C LYS A 151 15.95 23.98 5.14
N SER A 152 14.67 24.10 4.82
CA SER A 152 14.17 24.25 3.44
C SER A 152 13.96 25.73 3.09
N GLY A 153 13.58 26.04 1.84
CA GLY A 153 13.25 27.42 1.46
C GLY A 153 12.14 27.99 2.34
N ASP A 154 12.27 29.24 2.79
CA ASP A 154 11.27 29.93 3.62
C ASP A 154 9.94 30.17 2.89
N TRP A 155 9.97 30.20 1.56
CA TRP A 155 8.80 30.22 0.68
C TRP A 155 8.07 28.88 0.59
N LEU A 156 8.66 27.79 1.08
CA LEU A 156 8.12 26.44 0.93
C LEU A 156 6.95 26.24 1.89
N ASN A 157 5.78 25.93 1.35
CA ASN A 157 4.55 25.68 2.09
C ASN A 157 3.75 24.59 1.36
N ALA A 158 4.17 23.34 1.56
CA ALA A 158 3.59 22.17 0.93
C ALA A 158 2.74 21.40 1.94
N ASP A 159 1.43 21.37 1.72
CA ASP A 159 0.54 20.47 2.46
C ASP A 159 0.48 19.12 1.72
N ILE A 160 1.31 18.18 2.15
CA ILE A 160 1.44 16.85 1.54
C ILE A 160 0.72 15.83 2.42
N PRO A 161 -0.39 15.23 1.95
CA PRO A 161 -1.07 14.17 2.68
C PRO A 161 -0.15 12.98 2.93
N VAL A 162 -0.15 12.46 4.16
CA VAL A 162 0.65 11.29 4.52
C VAL A 162 -0.24 10.10 4.88
N HIS A 163 -0.04 9.00 4.15
CA HIS A 163 -0.74 7.74 4.36
C HIS A 163 0.12 6.75 5.14
N PHE A 164 -0.43 6.14 6.18
CA PHE A 164 0.21 5.00 6.82
C PHE A 164 -0.05 3.76 6.01
N VAL A 165 1.00 3.12 5.52
CA VAL A 165 0.89 1.87 4.76
C VAL A 165 1.17 0.72 5.72
N GLY A 166 0.12 -0.01 6.06
CA GLY A 166 0.21 -1.09 7.03
C GLY A 166 -1.15 -1.48 7.60
N PHE A 167 -1.10 -2.52 8.42
CA PHE A 167 -2.29 -3.18 8.96
C PHE A 167 -2.01 -3.71 10.37
N GLY A 168 -3.03 -4.35 10.95
CA GLY A 168 -2.99 -4.90 12.30
C GLY A 168 -3.58 -3.93 13.34
N PRO A 169 -4.24 -4.43 14.40
CA PRO A 169 -5.08 -3.59 15.25
C PRO A 169 -4.37 -2.41 15.94
N LYS A 170 -3.13 -2.60 16.39
CA LYS A 170 -2.34 -1.53 17.02
C LYS A 170 -1.90 -0.47 16.01
N SER A 171 -1.52 -0.90 14.80
CA SER A 171 -1.09 -0.01 13.72
C SER A 171 -2.23 0.89 13.24
N LEU A 172 -3.44 0.35 13.14
CA LEU A 172 -4.61 1.10 12.65
C LEU A 172 -5.05 2.19 13.63
N ARG A 173 -5.08 1.90 14.94
CA ARG A 173 -5.31 2.94 15.98
C ARG A 173 -4.23 4.02 15.97
N PHE A 174 -2.99 3.61 15.76
CA PHE A 174 -1.86 4.54 15.66
C PHE A 174 -1.99 5.42 14.42
N ALA A 175 -2.33 4.83 13.27
CA ALA A 175 -2.53 5.58 12.03
C ALA A 175 -3.67 6.59 12.16
N GLY A 176 -4.79 6.19 12.77
CA GLY A 176 -5.91 7.08 13.06
C GLY A 176 -5.54 8.35 13.84
N GLN A 177 -4.50 8.30 14.68
CA GLN A 177 -4.03 9.45 15.45
C GLN A 177 -3.16 10.39 14.60
N PHE A 178 -2.23 9.85 13.81
CA PHE A 178 -1.09 10.63 13.30
C PHE A 178 -1.08 10.82 11.78
N PHE A 179 -1.90 10.10 11.02
CA PHE A 179 -1.87 10.11 9.56
C PHE A 179 -3.15 10.67 8.96
N ASP A 180 -3.07 11.04 7.68
CA ASP A 180 -4.17 11.62 6.91
C ASP A 180 -4.96 10.53 6.18
N GLY A 181 -4.32 9.38 5.94
CA GLY A 181 -4.97 8.17 5.48
C GLY A 181 -4.24 6.89 5.87
N VAL A 182 -4.85 5.77 5.55
CA VAL A 182 -4.32 4.41 5.71
C VAL A 182 -4.40 3.70 4.37
N HIS A 183 -3.31 3.06 3.97
CA HIS A 183 -3.27 2.16 2.82
C HIS A 183 -3.11 0.74 3.35
N LEU A 184 -4.17 -0.06 3.22
CA LEU A 184 -4.23 -1.39 3.79
C LEU A 184 -3.38 -2.41 3.02
N HIS A 185 -3.36 -3.61 3.54
CA HIS A 185 -2.81 -4.77 2.87
C HIS A 185 -3.86 -5.40 1.95
N THR A 186 -3.43 -6.28 1.04
CA THR A 186 -4.34 -7.20 0.35
C THR A 186 -4.96 -8.22 1.32
N PHE A 187 -5.96 -8.98 0.87
CA PHE A 187 -6.56 -10.06 1.67
C PHE A 187 -7.21 -9.60 2.99
N ILE A 188 -7.73 -8.38 3.05
CA ILE A 188 -8.58 -7.95 4.16
C ILE A 188 -10.02 -8.33 3.84
N THR A 189 -10.64 -9.13 4.70
CA THR A 189 -12.02 -9.59 4.50
C THR A 189 -13.03 -8.45 4.72
N PRO A 190 -14.29 -8.60 4.30
CA PRO A 190 -15.33 -7.61 4.61
C PRO A 190 -15.44 -7.25 6.09
N GLU A 191 -15.36 -8.25 6.97
CA GLU A 191 -15.35 -8.03 8.42
C GLU A 191 -14.02 -7.41 8.91
N GLY A 192 -12.90 -7.77 8.27
CA GLY A 192 -11.61 -7.12 8.49
C GLY A 192 -11.63 -5.64 8.11
N MET A 193 -12.33 -5.26 7.04
CA MET A 193 -12.50 -3.87 6.60
C MET A 193 -13.31 -3.05 7.61
N LYS A 194 -14.47 -3.57 8.06
CA LYS A 194 -15.28 -2.92 9.11
C LYS A 194 -14.48 -2.74 10.39
N ARG A 195 -13.73 -3.77 10.79
CA ARG A 195 -12.84 -3.72 11.95
C ARG A 195 -11.72 -2.70 11.75
N ALA A 196 -11.14 -2.63 10.56
CA ALA A 196 -10.09 -1.67 10.24
C ALA A 196 -10.60 -0.23 10.37
N ARG A 197 -11.77 0.08 9.80
CA ARG A 197 -12.46 1.37 9.94
C ARG A 197 -12.67 1.72 11.41
N ALA A 198 -13.27 0.83 12.20
CA ALA A 198 -13.51 1.08 13.62
C ALA A 198 -12.22 1.38 14.42
N LEU A 199 -11.13 0.68 14.12
CA LEU A 199 -9.84 0.88 14.79
C LEU A 199 -9.18 2.21 14.40
N VAL A 200 -9.29 2.61 13.13
CA VAL A 200 -8.81 3.91 12.66
C VAL A 200 -9.61 5.04 13.30
N ASP A 201 -10.93 4.90 13.38
CA ASP A 201 -11.82 5.89 14.00
C ASP A 201 -11.56 6.01 15.51
N GLU A 202 -11.31 4.90 16.21
CA GLU A 202 -10.88 4.90 17.62
C GLU A 202 -9.60 5.73 17.82
N GLY A 203 -8.65 5.57 16.90
CA GLY A 203 -7.42 6.38 16.85
C GLY A 203 -7.72 7.86 16.64
N GLY A 204 -8.54 8.18 15.65
CA GLY A 204 -8.91 9.56 15.30
C GLY A 204 -9.64 10.27 16.44
N ALA A 205 -10.60 9.60 17.07
CA ALA A 205 -11.33 10.12 18.22
C ALA A 205 -10.40 10.41 19.41
N LYS A 206 -9.43 9.52 19.70
CA LYS A 206 -8.44 9.75 20.75
C LYS A 206 -7.54 10.96 20.48
N ALA A 207 -7.28 11.28 19.22
CA ALA A 207 -6.53 12.46 18.81
C ALA A 207 -7.39 13.72 18.67
N GLY A 208 -8.70 13.65 18.91
CA GLY A 208 -9.62 14.78 18.76
C GLY A 208 -9.73 15.29 17.31
N ARG A 209 -9.61 14.41 16.32
CA ARG A 209 -9.67 14.80 14.91
C ARG A 209 -11.07 15.23 14.51
N GLU A 210 -11.15 16.36 13.80
CA GLU A 210 -12.40 16.85 13.22
C GLU A 210 -12.74 16.13 11.89
N MET A 211 -11.71 15.80 11.11
CA MET A 211 -11.85 15.12 9.82
C MET A 211 -11.50 13.64 9.93
N PRO A 212 -12.29 12.73 9.29
CA PRO A 212 -12.00 11.31 9.29
C PRO A 212 -10.72 11.00 8.53
N VAL A 213 -10.00 9.97 8.98
CA VAL A 213 -8.82 9.44 8.30
C VAL A 213 -9.28 8.54 7.15
N LYS A 214 -8.78 8.81 5.93
CA LYS A 214 -9.12 8.05 4.74
C LYS A 214 -8.64 6.60 4.85
N LEU A 215 -9.44 5.63 4.46
CA LEU A 215 -9.06 4.21 4.44
C LEU A 215 -9.11 3.67 3.02
N CYS A 216 -7.94 3.33 2.50
CA CYS A 216 -7.78 2.70 1.20
C CYS A 216 -7.72 1.17 1.38
N SER A 217 -8.73 0.47 0.88
CA SER A 217 -8.70 -0.99 0.69
C SER A 217 -7.77 -1.33 -0.46
N VAL A 218 -7.07 -2.46 -0.39
CA VAL A 218 -6.23 -2.96 -1.48
C VAL A 218 -6.77 -4.29 -1.94
N MET A 219 -7.30 -4.31 -3.15
CA MET A 219 -7.95 -5.47 -3.74
C MET A 219 -7.06 -6.04 -4.82
N ALA A 220 -6.53 -7.23 -4.60
CA ALA A 220 -5.94 -7.98 -5.71
C ALA A 220 -7.08 -8.46 -6.63
N MET A 221 -6.92 -8.13 -7.92
CA MET A 221 -7.92 -8.36 -8.96
C MET A 221 -7.34 -9.26 -10.05
N LEU A 222 -8.09 -10.31 -10.40
CA LEU A 222 -7.75 -11.27 -11.43
C LEU A 222 -8.97 -11.50 -12.33
N ILE A 223 -8.93 -10.97 -13.55
CA ILE A 223 -10.00 -11.11 -14.52
C ILE A 223 -9.79 -12.41 -15.29
N ASN A 224 -10.76 -13.32 -15.19
CA ASN A 224 -10.77 -14.65 -15.83
C ASN A 224 -9.40 -15.36 -15.77
N PRO A 225 -8.80 -15.54 -14.57
CA PRO A 225 -7.45 -16.06 -14.47
C PRO A 225 -7.36 -17.47 -14.99
N SER A 226 -6.25 -17.77 -15.68
CA SER A 226 -5.86 -19.16 -15.91
C SER A 226 -5.60 -19.86 -14.58
N ARG A 227 -5.61 -21.20 -14.58
CA ARG A 227 -5.26 -21.98 -13.39
C ARG A 227 -3.85 -21.64 -12.88
N GLU A 228 -2.89 -21.48 -13.78
CA GLU A 228 -1.53 -21.08 -13.45
C GLU A 228 -1.48 -19.66 -12.84
N ASP A 229 -2.21 -18.70 -13.43
CA ASP A 229 -2.29 -17.34 -12.87
C ASP A 229 -2.83 -17.35 -11.45
N TYR A 230 -3.89 -18.11 -11.20
CA TYR A 230 -4.48 -18.26 -9.87
C TYR A 230 -3.46 -18.82 -8.88
N LEU A 231 -2.81 -19.94 -9.22
CA LEU A 231 -1.80 -20.56 -8.35
C LEU A 231 -0.65 -19.59 -8.04
N ARG A 232 -0.11 -18.89 -9.03
CA ARG A 232 1.02 -17.99 -8.82
C ARG A 232 0.66 -16.71 -8.09
N LYS A 233 -0.44 -16.06 -8.48
CA LYS A 233 -0.79 -14.70 -8.02
C LYS A 233 -1.66 -14.70 -6.76
N VAL A 234 -2.41 -15.78 -6.51
CA VAL A 234 -3.26 -15.94 -5.32
C VAL A 234 -2.60 -16.87 -4.31
N VAL A 235 -2.43 -18.14 -4.66
CA VAL A 235 -1.96 -19.17 -3.72
C VAL A 235 -0.53 -18.89 -3.27
N GLY A 236 0.39 -18.66 -4.21
CA GLY A 236 1.79 -18.35 -3.89
C GLY A 236 1.91 -17.12 -3.00
N ARG A 237 1.15 -16.06 -3.30
CA ARG A 237 1.19 -14.81 -2.54
C ARG A 237 0.60 -14.94 -1.14
N MET A 238 -0.58 -15.56 -1.00
CA MET A 238 -1.14 -15.87 0.31
C MET A 238 -0.20 -16.77 1.11
N GLY A 239 0.35 -17.81 0.47
CA GLY A 239 1.32 -18.72 1.07
C GLY A 239 2.55 -17.99 1.62
N SER A 240 3.13 -17.05 0.86
CA SER A 240 4.23 -16.21 1.34
C SER A 240 3.85 -15.39 2.57
N TYR A 241 2.62 -14.87 2.64
CA TYR A 241 2.15 -14.14 3.83
C TYR A 241 1.94 -15.06 5.04
N MET A 242 1.35 -16.24 4.83
CA MET A 242 1.18 -17.24 5.88
C MET A 242 2.53 -17.77 6.40
N GLN A 243 3.53 -17.86 5.53
CA GLN A 243 4.90 -18.27 5.89
C GLN A 243 5.58 -17.26 6.83
N ALA A 244 5.29 -15.96 6.72
CA ALA A 244 6.00 -14.89 7.42
C ALA A 244 5.55 -14.73 8.89
N PRO A 245 6.41 -15.02 9.90
CA PRO A 245 6.08 -14.87 11.32
C PRO A 245 5.81 -13.42 11.72
N GLY A 246 4.82 -13.22 12.58
CA GLY A 246 4.31 -11.92 13.01
C GLY A 246 3.41 -11.25 11.97
N TYR A 247 3.63 -11.51 10.68
CA TYR A 247 2.85 -10.93 9.58
C TYR A 247 1.50 -11.62 9.43
N ALA A 248 1.49 -12.96 9.37
CA ALA A 248 0.26 -13.75 9.25
C ALA A 248 -0.64 -13.56 10.47
N GLU A 249 -0.06 -13.43 11.66
CA GLU A 249 -0.80 -13.21 12.91
C GLU A 249 -1.48 -11.84 12.94
N MET A 250 -0.85 -10.81 12.34
CA MET A 250 -1.50 -9.50 12.16
C MET A 250 -2.67 -9.56 11.19
N LEU A 251 -2.56 -10.33 10.10
CA LEU A 251 -3.67 -10.58 9.17
C LEU A 251 -4.80 -11.34 9.85
N ALA A 252 -4.47 -12.43 10.56
CA ALA A 252 -5.45 -13.23 11.28
C ALA A 252 -6.18 -12.42 12.35
N ALA A 253 -5.47 -11.60 13.12
CA ALA A 253 -6.09 -10.73 14.12
C ALA A 253 -7.04 -9.70 13.49
N LEU A 254 -6.70 -9.17 12.31
CA LEU A 254 -7.55 -8.20 11.62
C LEU A 254 -8.76 -8.87 10.96
N ASN A 255 -8.58 -10.04 10.34
CA ASN A 255 -9.64 -10.75 9.63
C ASN A 255 -10.48 -11.67 10.53
N GLY A 256 -10.03 -11.95 11.75
CA GLY A 256 -10.67 -12.94 12.64
C GLY A 256 -10.38 -14.38 12.22
N TRP A 257 -9.22 -14.64 11.61
CA TRP A 257 -8.83 -15.99 11.19
C TRP A 257 -8.22 -16.79 12.34
N ASP A 258 -8.35 -18.11 12.24
CA ASP A 258 -7.74 -19.05 13.19
C ASP A 258 -6.22 -19.12 13.00
N GLN A 259 -5.47 -18.88 14.08
CA GLN A 259 -4.02 -18.96 14.06
C GLN A 259 -3.51 -20.39 13.98
N GLN A 260 -4.28 -21.39 14.41
CA GLN A 260 -3.88 -22.79 14.31
C GLN A 260 -3.64 -23.21 12.86
N VAL A 261 -4.47 -22.71 11.93
CA VAL A 261 -4.30 -22.92 10.49
C VAL A 261 -2.94 -22.41 10.01
N ILE A 262 -2.46 -21.26 10.50
CA ILE A 262 -1.15 -20.70 10.14
C ILE A 262 -0.02 -21.59 10.68
N GLU A 263 -0.14 -22.05 11.91
CA GLU A 263 0.86 -22.94 12.51
C GLU A 263 0.97 -24.25 11.75
N ASP A 264 -0.17 -24.85 11.40
CA ASP A 264 -0.23 -26.14 10.70
C ASP A 264 0.28 -25.98 9.27
N PHE A 265 -0.07 -24.89 8.59
CA PHE A 265 0.47 -24.51 7.29
C PHE A 265 2.01 -24.46 7.31
N ARG A 266 2.61 -23.79 8.31
CA ARG A 266 4.08 -23.67 8.42
C ARG A 266 4.77 -24.98 8.77
N LYS A 267 4.09 -25.90 9.48
CA LYS A 267 4.61 -27.23 9.81
C LYS A 267 4.55 -28.20 8.63
N HIS A 268 3.73 -27.91 7.61
CA HIS A 268 3.59 -28.80 6.45
C HIS A 268 4.94 -28.98 5.73
N PRO A 269 5.34 -30.23 5.37
CA PRO A 269 6.65 -30.49 4.78
C PRO A 269 6.98 -29.63 3.55
N VAL A 270 5.99 -29.40 2.67
CA VAL A 270 6.17 -28.56 1.47
C VAL A 270 6.55 -27.11 1.81
N VAL A 271 6.00 -26.55 2.90
CA VAL A 271 6.24 -25.16 3.32
C VAL A 271 7.52 -25.07 4.15
N ALA A 272 7.72 -25.99 5.10
CA ALA A 272 8.88 -26.01 5.98
C ALA A 272 10.21 -26.21 5.21
N GLY A 273 10.16 -26.88 4.05
CA GLY A 273 11.32 -27.09 3.19
C GLY A 273 11.69 -25.92 2.26
N MET A 274 10.89 -24.85 2.19
CA MET A 274 11.14 -23.76 1.24
C MET A 274 12.22 -22.79 1.71
N LEU A 275 13.22 -22.57 0.85
CA LEU A 275 14.32 -21.60 1.04
C LEU A 275 14.04 -20.31 0.27
N GLY A 276 12.93 -19.65 0.57
CA GLY A 276 12.50 -18.41 -0.08
C GLY A 276 11.01 -18.15 0.09
N SER A 277 10.54 -17.01 -0.40
CA SER A 277 9.10 -16.73 -0.41
C SER A 277 8.41 -17.64 -1.42
N ILE A 278 7.28 -18.22 -1.03
CA ILE A 278 6.52 -19.21 -1.81
C ILE A 278 6.21 -18.68 -3.22
N ASP A 279 5.75 -17.43 -3.32
CA ASP A 279 5.47 -16.75 -4.59
C ASP A 279 6.69 -16.54 -5.52
N SER A 280 7.91 -16.74 -5.01
CA SER A 280 9.14 -16.61 -5.81
C SER A 280 9.74 -17.97 -6.19
N VAL A 281 9.66 -18.98 -5.29
CA VAL A 281 10.43 -20.22 -5.44
C VAL A 281 9.60 -21.47 -5.70
N ALA A 282 8.30 -21.45 -5.42
CA ALA A 282 7.45 -22.64 -5.54
C ALA A 282 7.20 -23.03 -7.00
N THR A 283 7.25 -24.34 -7.28
CA THR A 283 6.78 -24.89 -8.56
C THR A 283 5.25 -24.93 -8.61
N LEU A 284 4.67 -25.14 -9.80
CA LEU A 284 3.21 -25.26 -9.93
C LEU A 284 2.65 -26.43 -9.12
N GLU A 285 3.33 -27.58 -9.12
CA GLU A 285 2.95 -28.76 -8.33
C GLU A 285 2.95 -28.47 -6.82
N GLN A 286 3.98 -27.77 -6.33
CA GLN A 286 4.02 -27.33 -4.93
C GLN A 286 2.91 -26.33 -4.61
N LEU A 287 2.57 -25.43 -5.54
CA LEU A 287 1.48 -24.49 -5.35
C LEU A 287 0.11 -25.19 -5.30
N GLU A 288 -0.10 -26.26 -6.07
CA GLU A 288 -1.32 -27.08 -5.99
C GLU A 288 -1.44 -27.77 -4.63
N GLU A 289 -0.35 -28.30 -4.09
CA GLU A 289 -0.32 -28.87 -2.74
C GLU A 289 -0.61 -27.79 -1.67
N ILE A 290 0.02 -26.62 -1.80
CA ILE A 290 -0.15 -25.48 -0.89
C ILE A 290 -1.58 -24.95 -0.91
N GLU A 291 -2.25 -24.93 -2.06
CA GLU A 291 -3.65 -24.49 -2.15
C GLU A 291 -4.55 -25.31 -1.22
N GLY A 292 -4.33 -26.63 -1.12
CA GLY A 292 -5.09 -27.51 -0.23
C GLY A 292 -4.90 -27.19 1.27
N LEU A 293 -3.90 -26.38 1.63
CA LEU A 293 -3.62 -25.96 2.99
C LEU A 293 -4.22 -24.58 3.33
N ILE A 294 -4.74 -23.85 2.34
CA ILE A 294 -5.27 -22.50 2.51
C ILE A 294 -6.80 -22.57 2.52
N PRO A 295 -7.48 -22.14 3.60
CA PRO A 295 -8.93 -22.09 3.61
C PRO A 295 -9.46 -21.15 2.51
N ALA A 296 -10.48 -21.60 1.77
CA ALA A 296 -10.99 -20.87 0.61
C ALA A 296 -11.51 -19.46 0.99
N GLU A 297 -12.04 -19.31 2.20
CA GLU A 297 -12.53 -18.03 2.73
C GLU A 297 -11.41 -17.03 3.06
N TRP A 298 -10.13 -17.44 3.07
CA TRP A 298 -9.01 -16.51 3.26
C TRP A 298 -8.62 -15.79 1.97
N VAL A 299 -8.90 -16.42 0.82
CA VAL A 299 -8.68 -15.86 -0.51
C VAL A 299 -9.94 -15.25 -1.12
N SER A 300 -11.11 -15.40 -0.47
CA SER A 300 -12.38 -14.84 -0.95
C SER A 300 -12.48 -13.31 -0.87
N ALA A 301 -11.52 -12.65 -0.18
CA ALA A 301 -11.42 -11.20 -0.14
C ALA A 301 -11.04 -10.58 -1.50
N LEU A 302 -10.46 -11.39 -2.40
CA LEU A 302 -10.03 -10.97 -3.74
C LEU A 302 -11.20 -10.70 -4.69
N ALA A 303 -10.96 -9.93 -5.73
CA ALA A 303 -11.81 -9.91 -6.93
C ALA A 303 -11.24 -10.90 -7.95
N SER A 304 -11.90 -12.03 -8.15
CA SER A 304 -11.47 -13.04 -9.13
C SER A 304 -12.68 -13.59 -9.86
N GLY A 305 -12.62 -13.64 -11.19
CA GLY A 305 -13.72 -14.11 -12.03
C GLY A 305 -13.99 -13.18 -13.21
N SER A 306 -15.26 -13.05 -13.59
CA SER A 306 -15.65 -12.18 -14.70
C SER A 306 -15.43 -10.69 -14.38
N GLU A 307 -15.47 -9.84 -15.40
CA GLU A 307 -15.44 -8.38 -15.21
C GLU A 307 -16.61 -7.88 -14.35
N GLU A 308 -17.79 -8.50 -14.49
CA GLU A 308 -18.97 -8.21 -13.68
C GLU A 308 -18.77 -8.57 -12.20
N ASP A 309 -18.16 -9.72 -11.93
CA ASP A 309 -17.85 -10.14 -10.56
C ASP A 309 -16.84 -9.18 -9.92
N CYS A 310 -15.80 -8.79 -10.65
CA CYS A 310 -14.80 -7.84 -10.19
C CYS A 310 -15.42 -6.45 -9.92
N ALA A 311 -16.28 -5.97 -10.81
CA ALA A 311 -16.96 -4.69 -10.65
C ALA A 311 -17.88 -4.66 -9.42
N ARG A 312 -18.59 -5.76 -9.16
CA ARG A 312 -19.43 -5.91 -7.95
C ARG A 312 -18.59 -5.85 -6.69
N ARG A 313 -17.44 -6.54 -6.66
CA ARG A 313 -16.52 -6.52 -5.51
C ARG A 313 -15.99 -5.12 -5.21
N LEU A 314 -15.66 -4.32 -6.23
CA LEU A 314 -15.24 -2.92 -6.04
C LEU A 314 -16.30 -2.09 -5.29
N HIS A 315 -17.58 -2.23 -5.65
CA HIS A 315 -18.68 -1.53 -4.97
C HIS A 315 -18.86 -2.01 -3.52
N GLU A 316 -18.81 -3.32 -3.31
CA GLU A 316 -18.98 -3.90 -1.97
C GLU A 316 -17.92 -3.40 -0.98
N GLU A 317 -16.66 -3.25 -1.39
CA GLU A 317 -15.60 -2.71 -0.51
C GLU A 317 -15.91 -1.32 0.06
N LEU A 318 -16.49 -0.45 -0.76
CA LEU A 318 -16.92 0.89 -0.33
C LEU A 318 -18.00 0.77 0.75
N SER A 319 -18.92 -0.19 0.61
CA SER A 319 -19.96 -0.47 1.62
C SER A 319 -19.40 -1.03 2.95
N TYR A 320 -18.19 -1.60 2.94
CA TYR A 320 -17.52 -2.13 4.13
C TYR A 320 -16.67 -1.09 4.88
N GLY A 321 -16.66 0.17 4.41
CA GLY A 321 -16.01 1.29 5.09
C GLY A 321 -14.70 1.77 4.46
N ALA A 322 -14.38 1.31 3.24
CA ALA A 322 -13.32 1.93 2.43
C ALA A 322 -13.78 3.28 1.88
N ASP A 323 -12.89 4.28 1.91
CA ASP A 323 -13.07 5.55 1.19
C ASP A 323 -12.46 5.50 -0.22
N GLU A 324 -11.52 4.57 -0.42
CA GLU A 324 -10.78 4.37 -1.66
C GLU A 324 -10.55 2.86 -1.86
N VAL A 325 -10.69 2.36 -3.09
CA VAL A 325 -10.37 0.97 -3.44
C VAL A 325 -9.22 0.96 -4.44
N CYS A 326 -8.07 0.45 -4.01
CA CYS A 326 -6.88 0.31 -4.83
C CYS A 326 -6.82 -1.07 -5.48
N ILE A 327 -6.91 -1.09 -6.81
CA ILE A 327 -6.76 -2.28 -7.64
C ILE A 327 -5.28 -2.67 -7.71
N HIS A 328 -5.00 -3.93 -7.39
CA HIS A 328 -3.67 -4.53 -7.42
C HIS A 328 -3.68 -5.83 -8.22
N ALA A 329 -2.49 -6.36 -8.53
CA ALA A 329 -2.26 -7.57 -9.35
C ALA A 329 -2.70 -7.51 -10.83
N SER A 330 -3.47 -6.50 -11.24
CA SER A 330 -3.84 -6.22 -12.63
C SER A 330 -3.43 -4.80 -13.06
N THR A 331 -2.97 -4.65 -14.29
CA THR A 331 -2.65 -3.34 -14.89
C THR A 331 -3.92 -2.61 -15.37
N PRO A 332 -3.88 -1.28 -15.56
CA PRO A 332 -5.02 -0.51 -16.11
C PRO A 332 -5.65 -1.10 -17.37
N ASP A 333 -4.83 -1.56 -18.31
CA ASP A 333 -5.31 -2.22 -19.52
C ASP A 333 -6.11 -3.50 -19.22
N GLN A 334 -5.65 -4.31 -18.25
CA GLN A 334 -6.28 -5.57 -17.90
C GLN A 334 -7.64 -5.41 -17.20
N PHE A 335 -7.83 -4.35 -16.41
CA PHE A 335 -9.07 -4.11 -15.69
C PHE A 335 -9.99 -3.07 -16.35
N ALA A 336 -9.64 -2.54 -17.53
CA ALA A 336 -10.43 -1.51 -18.21
C ALA A 336 -11.91 -1.88 -18.37
N GLY A 337 -12.20 -3.10 -18.83
CA GLY A 337 -13.58 -3.60 -19.01
C GLY A 337 -14.38 -3.70 -17.71
N VAL A 338 -13.71 -3.93 -16.57
CA VAL A 338 -14.34 -3.93 -15.23
C VAL A 338 -14.99 -2.57 -14.95
N LEU A 339 -14.40 -1.47 -15.39
CA LEU A 339 -14.93 -0.13 -15.14
C LEU A 339 -16.22 0.15 -15.92
N ASP A 340 -16.40 -0.46 -17.09
CA ASP A 340 -17.66 -0.36 -17.85
C ASP A 340 -18.81 -1.06 -17.12
N HIS A 341 -18.53 -2.16 -16.44
CA HIS A 341 -19.49 -2.82 -15.56
C HIS A 341 -19.70 -2.05 -14.26
N TYR A 342 -18.63 -1.51 -13.66
CA TYR A 342 -18.70 -0.70 -12.44
C TYR A 342 -19.60 0.52 -12.61
N ARG A 343 -19.52 1.19 -13.76
CA ARG A 343 -20.37 2.33 -14.13
C ARG A 343 -21.87 1.99 -14.15
N LYS A 344 -22.23 0.78 -14.57
CA LYS A 344 -23.64 0.33 -14.68
C LYS A 344 -24.26 -0.04 -13.32
N LEU A 345 -23.44 -0.25 -12.30
CA LEU A 345 -23.86 -0.62 -10.96
C LEU A 345 -24.13 0.60 -10.05
N LYS A 346 -23.80 1.82 -10.50
CA LYS A 346 -24.06 3.07 -9.75
C LYS A 346 -25.53 3.47 -9.76
#